data_AF-A0A9N8M6P7-F1
#
_entry.id   AF-A0A9N8M6P7-F1
#
_cell.length_a   1.000
_cell.length_b   1.000
_cell.length_c   1.000
_cell.angle_alpha   90.00
_cell.angle_beta   90.00
_cell.angle_gamma   90.00
#
_symmetry.space_group_name_H-M   'P 1'
#
loop_
_entity.id
_entity.type
_entity.pdbx_description
1 polymer ?
#
loop_
_entity_poly.entity_id
_entity_poly.type
_entity_poly.pdbx_seq_one_letter_code
_entity_poly.pdbx_strand_id
1 'polypeptide(L)'
;MNVGTPPDPFHLHFASLGQHGKAASALAAQAASSSSPSALPAYTLTTHTYDAIGPILQYDTPHTLPSTQDRLQETVRNAYHAHLQARHCRPPSPLQRSTLNLIQSYVDLLHPYLALSQRDQVRETVAAHLLSHVQNTRRVILRNNERPAKAAASDGGKSAKGKGASADDMDLDVQDDEGEGGEAKTNDDLDELVRDQGFTRPKILVLLSLRNSALSAKRFLRDFTLPEGTLDRLAQPDASARFPADHVATFQGNIDDSFVLGFKVTRKEWRAYARSDSDFLSSIEIVVADQLDVMQMQNWEHVKFVFSQLNHIPRKVHASTNFARVRQWSLDGAAPYLRQTILLSSLDTPEVRALFAPLRNVAVRRRVLAADDGKKGLKGGKKEEGAAGMVADGVRQVFVKFDCANVQAEADVRLAHFTTKVCTSLSLSLSYSARTPSYFNFVLLVDHLQELEEKDELRFTSIS
;
A
#
# COMPACT_ATOMS: atom_id res chain seq x y z
N MET A 1 25.80 21.72 20.41
CA MET A 1 25.44 20.40 19.87
C MET A 1 25.21 20.58 18.38
N ASN A 2 26.06 19.99 17.55
CA ASN A 2 25.98 20.13 16.10
C ASN A 2 24.65 19.53 15.65
N VAL A 3 23.70 20.37 15.22
CA VAL A 3 22.41 19.92 14.66
C VAL A 3 22.73 19.46 13.24
N GLY A 4 23.21 18.22 13.13
CA GLY A 4 23.42 17.57 11.85
C GLY A 4 22.13 17.57 11.03
N THR A 5 22.28 17.65 9.71
CA THR A 5 21.19 17.58 8.73
C THR A 5 20.24 16.43 9.09
N PRO A 6 18.90 16.64 9.12
CA PRO A 6 17.98 15.57 9.46
C PRO A 6 18.16 14.38 8.50
N PRO A 7 18.13 13.14 9.01
CA PRO A 7 18.40 11.96 8.20
C PRO A 7 17.31 11.76 7.14
N ASP A 8 17.72 11.51 5.90
CA ASP A 8 16.82 11.26 4.78
C ASP A 8 16.02 9.95 5.01
N PRO A 9 14.68 9.96 4.86
CA PRO A 9 13.84 8.77 4.94
C PRO A 9 14.36 7.58 4.12
N PHE A 10 14.89 7.82 2.91
CA PHE A 10 15.47 6.75 2.10
C PHE A 10 16.65 6.10 2.81
N HIS A 11 17.59 6.92 3.32
CA HIS A 11 18.78 6.42 4.00
C HIS A 11 18.41 5.72 5.31
N LEU A 12 17.41 6.20 6.04
CA LEU A 12 16.88 5.52 7.23
C LEU A 12 16.28 4.15 6.89
N HIS A 13 15.51 4.07 5.80
CA HIS A 13 14.86 2.84 5.36
C HIS A 13 15.88 1.76 4.99
N PHE A 14 16.97 2.12 4.30
CA PHE A 14 18.06 1.21 3.95
C PHE A 14 19.20 1.13 4.98
N ALA A 15 19.13 1.90 6.07
CA ALA A 15 20.18 1.93 7.07
C ALA A 15 20.39 0.53 7.67
N SER A 16 21.60 0.03 7.51
CA SER A 16 22.06 -1.23 8.11
C SER A 16 23.02 -1.00 9.28
N LEU A 17 23.80 0.10 9.26
CA LEU A 17 24.83 0.46 10.25
C LEU A 17 25.03 1.99 10.33
N GLY A 18 25.93 2.44 11.23
CA GLY A 18 26.40 3.83 11.32
C GLY A 18 25.40 4.82 11.94
N GLN A 19 25.64 6.11 11.74
CA GLN A 19 24.82 7.19 12.31
C GLN A 19 23.34 7.08 11.88
N HIS A 20 23.07 6.65 10.64
CA HIS A 20 21.70 6.48 10.12
C HIS A 20 20.97 5.26 10.71
N GLY A 21 21.66 4.14 10.97
CA GLY A 21 21.05 2.97 11.62
C GLY A 21 20.73 3.22 13.09
N LYS A 22 21.64 3.93 13.79
CA LYS A 22 21.42 4.42 15.16
C LYS A 22 20.29 5.45 15.19
N ALA A 23 20.23 6.37 14.21
CA ALA A 23 19.13 7.33 14.08
C ALA A 23 17.78 6.66 13.82
N ALA A 24 17.70 5.68 12.91
CA ALA A 24 16.45 4.94 12.63
C ALA A 24 15.93 4.22 13.88
N SER A 25 16.84 3.57 14.63
CA SER A 25 16.48 2.85 15.87
C SER A 25 16.09 3.83 16.98
N ALA A 26 16.82 4.95 17.14
CA ALA A 26 16.52 5.98 18.13
C ALA A 26 15.19 6.70 17.86
N LEU A 27 14.90 7.06 16.60
CA LEU A 27 13.65 7.67 16.19
C LEU A 27 12.47 6.74 16.45
N ALA A 28 12.61 5.47 16.09
CA ALA A 28 11.55 4.51 16.30
C ALA A 28 11.35 4.17 17.79
N ALA A 29 12.42 4.13 18.59
CA ALA A 29 12.33 4.01 20.05
C ALA A 29 11.63 5.23 20.69
N GLN A 30 11.96 6.44 20.24
CA GLN A 30 11.29 7.68 20.69
C GLN A 30 9.81 7.70 20.30
N ALA A 31 9.47 7.21 19.10
CA ALA A 31 8.11 7.10 18.63
C ALA A 31 7.30 6.05 19.43
N ALA A 32 7.95 4.95 19.83
CA ALA A 32 7.37 3.93 20.70
C ALA A 32 7.16 4.42 22.14
N SER A 33 8.08 5.23 22.69
CA SER A 33 7.96 5.74 24.06
C SER A 33 6.97 6.91 24.21
N SER A 34 6.78 7.69 23.16
CA SER A 34 5.93 8.91 23.18
C SER A 34 4.44 8.64 22.92
N SER A 35 4.06 7.43 22.52
CA SER A 35 2.67 7.12 22.19
C SER A 35 2.25 5.76 22.73
N SER A 36 1.09 5.71 23.40
CA SER A 36 0.46 4.42 23.74
C SER A 36 0.16 3.67 22.43
N PRO A 37 0.53 2.37 22.30
CA PRO A 37 0.31 1.60 21.08
C PRO A 37 -1.16 1.60 20.62
N SER A 38 -2.10 1.71 21.57
CA SER A 38 -3.54 1.66 21.32
C SER A 38 -4.20 3.01 21.04
N ALA A 39 -3.52 4.14 21.29
CA ALA A 39 -4.10 5.46 21.12
C ALA A 39 -3.71 6.06 19.76
N LEU A 40 -4.65 6.71 19.08
CA LEU A 40 -4.36 7.43 17.83
C LEU A 40 -3.26 8.47 18.09
N PRO A 41 -2.26 8.60 17.20
CA PRO A 41 -1.20 9.58 17.37
C PRO A 41 -1.78 11.00 17.28
N ALA A 42 -1.39 11.88 18.20
CA ALA A 42 -1.61 13.31 18.02
C ALA A 42 -0.91 13.77 16.73
N TYR A 43 -1.53 14.67 15.98
CA TYR A 43 -0.97 15.16 14.73
C TYR A 43 -1.31 16.63 14.49
N THR A 44 -0.45 17.30 13.71
CA THR A 44 -0.74 18.57 13.05
C THR A 44 -0.99 18.33 11.57
N LEU A 45 -1.76 19.22 10.95
CA LEU A 45 -2.13 19.10 9.54
C LEU A 45 -1.46 20.17 8.71
N THR A 46 -0.84 19.74 7.62
CA THR A 46 -0.28 20.61 6.58
C THR A 46 -0.90 20.21 5.23
N THR A 47 -1.10 21.19 4.35
CA THR A 47 -1.68 20.95 3.03
C THR A 47 -0.67 21.28 1.96
N HIS A 48 -0.47 20.37 1.03
CA HIS A 48 0.41 20.51 -0.13
C HIS A 48 -0.36 20.21 -1.41
N THR A 49 0.02 20.82 -2.53
CA THR A 49 -0.61 20.54 -3.83
C THR A 49 0.43 19.96 -4.77
N TYR A 50 0.10 18.84 -5.41
CA TYR A 50 0.93 18.21 -6.43
C TYR A 50 0.22 18.33 -7.78
N ASP A 51 0.93 18.80 -8.81
CA ASP A 51 0.34 19.20 -10.10
C ASP A 51 -0.67 18.20 -10.68
N ALA A 52 -0.33 16.90 -10.72
CA ALA A 52 -1.15 15.87 -11.37
C ALA A 52 -1.98 14.99 -10.42
N ILE A 53 -1.80 15.12 -9.10
CA ILE A 53 -2.54 14.35 -8.09
C ILE A 53 -3.60 15.23 -7.42
N GLY A 54 -3.31 16.52 -7.27
CA GLY A 54 -4.19 17.49 -6.59
C GLY A 54 -3.77 17.78 -5.15
N PRO A 55 -4.70 18.28 -4.32
CA PRO A 55 -4.43 18.61 -2.93
C PRO A 55 -4.18 17.37 -2.08
N ILE A 56 -3.18 17.43 -1.23
CA ILE A 56 -2.75 16.38 -0.32
C ILE A 56 -2.70 16.94 1.10
N LEU A 57 -3.31 16.21 2.03
CA LEU A 57 -3.25 16.46 3.45
C LEU A 57 -2.13 15.63 4.08
N GLN A 58 -1.16 16.29 4.68
CA GLN A 58 -0.06 15.66 5.42
C GLN A 58 -0.36 15.70 6.93
N TYR A 59 -0.12 14.56 7.58
CA TYR A 59 -0.29 14.36 9.02
C TYR A 59 1.09 14.25 9.65
N ASP A 60 1.51 15.33 10.30
CA ASP A 60 2.77 15.41 11.02
C ASP A 60 2.53 14.97 12.46
N THR A 61 3.29 13.99 12.95
CA THR A 61 3.18 13.50 14.34
C THR A 61 4.41 13.93 15.13
N PRO A 62 4.42 13.86 16.48
CA PRO A 62 5.61 14.24 17.25
C PRO A 62 6.89 13.48 16.90
N HIS A 63 6.78 12.34 16.21
CA HIS A 63 7.90 11.51 15.77
C HIS A 63 8.20 11.61 14.27
N THR A 64 7.49 12.45 13.50
CA THR A 64 7.82 12.68 12.09
C THR A 64 9.08 13.51 11.95
N LEU A 65 9.84 13.23 10.88
CA LEU A 65 11.06 13.95 10.59
C LEU A 65 10.75 15.43 10.25
N PRO A 66 11.53 16.41 10.78
CA PRO A 66 11.24 17.85 10.65
C PRO A 66 11.21 18.39 9.22
N SER A 67 11.73 17.65 8.24
CA SER A 67 11.66 18.00 6.83
C SER A 67 11.88 16.76 5.97
N THR A 68 10.79 16.17 5.50
CA THR A 68 10.83 15.41 4.25
C THR A 68 10.72 16.41 3.10
N GLN A 69 11.80 17.12 2.78
CA GLN A 69 11.91 17.59 1.40
C GLN A 69 11.75 16.34 0.52
N ASP A 70 10.84 16.38 -0.45
CA ASP A 70 10.71 15.31 -1.43
C ASP A 70 12.00 15.27 -2.25
N ARG A 71 13.01 14.57 -1.71
CA ARG A 71 14.29 14.36 -2.36
C ARG A 71 14.10 13.24 -3.36
N LEU A 72 13.70 13.65 -4.55
CA LEU A 72 13.73 12.82 -5.74
C LEU A 72 15.13 12.26 -5.93
N GLN A 73 15.28 10.95 -5.79
CA GLN A 73 16.51 10.30 -6.21
C GLN A 73 16.57 10.32 -7.73
N GLU A 74 17.40 11.20 -8.27
CA GLU A 74 17.53 11.39 -9.71
C GLU A 74 17.85 10.07 -10.43
N THR A 75 18.65 9.20 -9.83
CA THR A 75 18.99 7.90 -10.38
C THR A 75 17.77 6.98 -10.51
N VAL A 76 16.89 6.94 -9.50
CA VAL A 76 15.65 6.14 -9.56
C VAL A 76 14.70 6.72 -10.58
N ARG A 77 14.57 8.06 -10.62
CA ARG A 77 13.77 8.77 -11.62
C ARG A 77 14.25 8.47 -13.05
N ASN A 78 15.55 8.59 -13.30
CA ASN A 78 16.15 8.34 -14.60
C ASN A 78 16.02 6.87 -15.02
N ALA A 79 16.22 5.92 -14.10
CA ALA A 79 16.02 4.50 -14.35
C ALA A 79 14.56 4.19 -14.69
N TYR A 80 13.60 4.80 -14.01
CA TYR A 80 12.17 4.66 -14.32
C TYR A 80 11.83 5.24 -15.69
N HIS A 81 12.33 6.44 -16.02
CA HIS A 81 12.14 7.05 -17.33
C HIS A 81 12.72 6.16 -18.44
N ALA A 82 13.92 5.62 -18.25
CA ALA A 82 14.56 4.70 -19.18
C ALA A 82 13.75 3.40 -19.34
N HIS A 83 13.17 2.87 -18.25
CA HIS A 83 12.31 1.69 -18.30
C HIS A 83 11.05 1.92 -19.16
N LEU A 84 10.34 3.01 -18.92
CA LEU A 84 9.15 3.37 -19.70
C LEU A 84 9.48 3.61 -21.16
N GLN A 85 10.60 4.29 -21.44
CA GLN A 85 11.06 4.50 -22.81
C GLN A 85 11.39 3.17 -23.50
N ALA A 86 12.07 2.25 -22.82
CA ALA A 86 12.46 0.96 -23.41
C ALA A 86 11.28 0.00 -23.63
N ARG A 87 10.30 -0.02 -22.70
CA ARG A 87 9.19 -0.98 -22.73
C ARG A 87 7.96 -0.46 -23.47
N HIS A 88 7.70 0.84 -23.39
CA HIS A 88 6.48 1.47 -23.89
C HIS A 88 6.74 2.60 -24.90
N CYS A 89 8.00 2.89 -25.23
CA CYS A 89 8.40 3.92 -26.19
C CYS A 89 7.76 5.29 -25.90
N ARG A 90 7.51 5.61 -24.61
CA ARG A 90 6.87 6.85 -24.18
C ARG A 90 7.51 7.41 -22.91
N PRO A 91 7.50 8.74 -22.73
CA PRO A 91 7.87 9.35 -21.46
C PRO A 91 6.80 9.10 -20.38
N PRO A 92 7.16 9.23 -19.09
CA PRO A 92 6.20 9.16 -17.99
C PRO A 92 5.20 10.30 -18.06
N SER A 93 3.94 10.00 -17.77
CA SER A 93 2.90 11.02 -17.66
C SER A 93 3.14 11.95 -16.45
N PRO A 94 2.50 13.13 -16.39
CA PRO A 94 2.53 13.99 -15.20
C PRO A 94 2.11 13.24 -13.93
N LEU A 95 1.05 12.42 -14.01
CA LEU A 95 0.57 11.62 -12.87
C LEU A 95 1.62 10.61 -12.41
N GLN A 96 2.30 9.93 -13.33
CA GLN A 96 3.36 8.97 -12.99
C GLN A 96 4.54 9.67 -12.30
N ARG A 97 4.93 10.87 -12.77
CA ARG A 97 5.98 11.66 -12.14
C ARG A 97 5.59 12.11 -10.73
N SER A 98 4.41 12.71 -10.56
CA SER A 98 3.94 13.14 -9.23
C SER A 98 3.79 11.97 -8.27
N THR A 99 3.27 10.83 -8.75
CA THR A 99 3.12 9.61 -7.95
C THR A 99 4.47 9.08 -7.50
N LEU A 100 5.45 9.04 -8.42
CA LEU A 100 6.80 8.58 -8.11
C LEU A 100 7.46 9.46 -7.03
N ASN A 101 7.37 10.78 -7.17
CA ASN A 101 7.91 11.72 -6.18
C ASN A 101 7.33 11.48 -4.79
N LEU A 102 6.02 11.19 -4.73
CA LEU A 102 5.31 10.98 -3.48
C LEU A 102 5.71 9.68 -2.80
N ILE A 103 5.86 8.57 -3.53
CA ILE A 103 6.15 7.26 -2.94
C ILE A 103 7.65 7.04 -2.70
N GLN A 104 8.54 7.76 -3.38
CA GLN A 104 9.98 7.62 -3.22
C GLN A 104 10.51 8.09 -1.85
N SER A 105 9.80 9.00 -1.18
CA SER A 105 10.12 9.44 0.18
C SER A 105 9.68 8.44 1.27
N TYR A 106 9.22 7.24 0.88
CA TYR A 106 8.78 6.17 1.78
C TYR A 106 7.65 6.56 2.74
N VAL A 107 6.89 7.62 2.44
CA VAL A 107 5.74 8.07 3.23
C VAL A 107 4.58 7.08 3.14
N ASP A 108 3.74 7.04 4.17
CA ASP A 108 2.46 6.36 4.06
C ASP A 108 1.52 7.20 3.19
N LEU A 109 0.90 6.56 2.20
CA LEU A 109 0.04 7.20 1.22
C LEU A 109 -1.35 6.58 1.27
N LEU A 110 -2.38 7.42 1.39
CA LEU A 110 -3.76 7.08 1.06
C LEU A 110 -4.21 7.89 -0.14
N HIS A 111 -4.51 7.24 -1.26
CA HIS A 111 -5.13 7.83 -2.43
C HIS A 111 -6.53 7.23 -2.64
N PRO A 112 -7.58 7.86 -2.09
CA PRO A 112 -8.94 7.30 -2.06
C PRO A 112 -9.81 7.75 -3.24
N TYR A 113 -9.23 8.39 -4.26
CA TYR A 113 -9.93 8.95 -5.42
C TYR A 113 -9.24 8.52 -6.72
N LEU A 114 -8.74 7.30 -6.77
CA LEU A 114 -8.01 6.78 -7.93
C LEU A 114 -9.00 6.34 -9.02
N ALA A 115 -9.15 7.17 -10.05
CA ALA A 115 -10.04 6.90 -11.17
C ALA A 115 -9.59 5.68 -11.98
N LEU A 116 -10.55 4.97 -12.59
CA LEU A 116 -10.29 3.78 -13.41
C LEU A 116 -9.25 4.03 -14.51
N SER A 117 -9.32 5.16 -15.20
CA SER A 117 -8.39 5.57 -16.27
C SER A 117 -6.95 5.84 -15.79
N GLN A 118 -6.77 6.06 -14.50
CA GLN A 118 -5.48 6.37 -13.88
C GLN A 118 -4.81 5.15 -13.25
N ARG A 119 -5.57 4.08 -12.98
CA ARG A 119 -5.10 2.89 -12.24
C ARG A 119 -3.83 2.29 -12.84
N ASP A 120 -3.79 2.08 -14.15
CA ASP A 120 -2.64 1.45 -14.81
C ASP A 120 -1.36 2.28 -14.69
N GLN A 121 -1.48 3.62 -14.80
CA GLN A 121 -0.34 4.52 -14.66
C GLN A 121 0.23 4.50 -13.25
N VAL A 122 -0.65 4.51 -12.23
CA VAL A 122 -0.26 4.46 -10.82
C VAL A 122 0.31 3.09 -10.48
N ARG A 123 -0.32 1.99 -10.91
CA ARG A 123 0.19 0.62 -10.72
C ARG A 123 1.56 0.41 -11.35
N GLU A 124 1.80 0.91 -12.56
CA GLU A 124 3.10 0.84 -13.22
C GLU A 124 4.18 1.58 -12.41
N THR A 125 3.83 2.77 -11.89
CA THR A 125 4.73 3.57 -11.05
C THR A 125 5.05 2.88 -9.72
N VAL A 126 4.01 2.36 -9.04
CA VAL A 126 4.16 1.61 -7.80
C VAL A 126 5.00 0.36 -8.05
N ALA A 127 4.73 -0.42 -9.10
CA ALA A 127 5.50 -1.61 -9.44
C ALA A 127 7.00 -1.30 -9.67
N ALA A 128 7.31 -0.19 -10.34
CA ALA A 128 8.69 0.25 -10.51
C ALA A 128 9.37 0.62 -9.19
N HIS A 129 8.66 1.32 -8.29
CA HIS A 129 9.12 1.62 -6.93
C HIS A 129 9.40 0.34 -6.12
N LEU A 130 8.48 -0.62 -6.13
CA LEU A 130 8.64 -1.91 -5.46
C LEU A 130 9.87 -2.68 -5.99
N LEU A 131 10.08 -2.68 -7.31
CA LEU A 131 11.24 -3.31 -7.92
C LEU A 131 12.55 -2.61 -7.53
N SER A 132 12.56 -1.28 -7.54
CA SER A 132 13.72 -0.48 -7.10
C SER A 132 14.08 -0.81 -5.65
N HIS A 133 13.09 -0.86 -4.77
CA HIS A 133 13.28 -1.23 -3.37
C HIS A 133 13.91 -2.63 -3.23
N VAL A 134 13.38 -3.65 -3.92
CA VAL A 134 13.97 -5.02 -3.89
C VAL A 134 15.40 -5.03 -4.39
N GLN A 135 15.70 -4.29 -5.47
CA GLN A 135 17.05 -4.20 -6.02
C GLN A 135 18.03 -3.52 -5.06
N ASN A 136 17.60 -2.43 -4.41
CA ASN A 136 18.39 -1.72 -3.41
C ASN A 136 18.68 -2.58 -2.18
N THR A 137 17.65 -3.23 -1.60
CA THR A 137 17.82 -4.16 -0.48
C THR A 137 18.81 -5.26 -0.83
N ARG A 138 18.70 -5.82 -2.03
CA ARG A 138 19.65 -6.84 -2.50
C ARG A 138 21.06 -6.29 -2.66
N ARG A 139 21.23 -5.10 -3.25
CA ARG A 139 22.55 -4.47 -3.43
C ARG A 139 23.25 -4.29 -2.09
N VAL A 140 22.54 -3.79 -1.08
CA VAL A 140 23.05 -3.64 0.29
C VAL A 140 23.50 -4.99 0.84
N ILE A 141 22.66 -6.03 0.76
CA ILE A 141 22.99 -7.37 1.27
C ILE A 141 24.21 -7.97 0.57
N LEU A 142 24.34 -7.79 -0.75
CA LEU A 142 25.49 -8.30 -1.51
C LEU A 142 26.79 -7.58 -1.13
N ARG A 143 26.77 -6.23 -1.09
CA ARG A 143 27.93 -5.42 -0.66
C ARG A 143 28.39 -5.80 0.75
N ASN A 144 27.43 -6.06 1.63
CA ASN A 144 27.67 -6.47 3.00
C ASN A 144 28.20 -7.90 3.12
N ASN A 145 27.78 -8.82 2.25
CA ASN A 145 28.34 -10.18 2.18
C ASN A 145 29.80 -10.20 1.67
N GLU A 146 30.21 -9.20 0.89
CA GLU A 146 31.61 -9.10 0.43
C GLU A 146 32.58 -8.75 1.56
N ARG A 147 32.15 -8.04 2.61
CA ARG A 147 33.00 -7.64 3.74
C ARG A 147 33.60 -8.84 4.49
N PRO A 148 32.83 -9.82 4.98
CA PRO A 148 33.39 -11.00 5.62
C PRO A 148 34.17 -11.87 4.63
N ALA A 149 33.81 -11.89 3.33
CA ALA A 149 34.57 -12.62 2.31
C ALA A 149 35.97 -12.01 2.09
N LYS A 150 36.08 -10.68 2.09
CA LYS A 150 37.35 -9.95 1.99
C LYS A 150 38.17 -10.10 3.28
N ALA A 151 37.54 -10.05 4.46
CA ALA A 151 38.20 -10.28 5.75
C ALA A 151 38.76 -11.70 5.89
N ALA A 152 37.99 -12.73 5.48
CA ALA A 152 38.46 -14.11 5.44
C ALA A 152 39.59 -14.33 4.43
N ALA A 153 39.60 -13.59 3.31
CA ALA A 153 40.68 -13.62 2.32
C ALA A 153 41.94 -12.90 2.79
N SER A 154 41.83 -11.87 3.65
CA SER A 154 42.99 -11.17 4.22
C SER A 154 43.65 -11.93 5.38
N ASP A 155 42.86 -12.70 6.14
CA ASP A 155 43.37 -13.53 7.26
C ASP A 155 44.02 -14.84 6.75
N GLY A 156 43.67 -15.26 5.53
CA GLY A 156 44.20 -16.41 4.80
C GLY A 156 45.41 -16.12 3.90
N GLY A 157 46.40 -15.35 4.35
CA GLY A 157 47.76 -15.36 3.78
C GLY A 157 48.00 -14.62 2.45
N LYS A 158 49.11 -13.88 2.41
CA LYS A 158 49.70 -13.26 1.22
C LYS A 158 49.81 -14.23 0.04
N SER A 159 49.11 -13.96 -1.07
CA SER A 159 49.57 -14.08 -2.47
C SER A 159 48.38 -14.22 -3.43
N ALA A 160 48.18 -13.23 -4.30
CA ALA A 160 48.07 -13.42 -5.75
C ALA A 160 47.44 -12.17 -6.40
N LYS A 161 48.23 -11.55 -7.28
CA LYS A 161 47.85 -10.46 -8.17
C LYS A 161 46.87 -11.01 -9.22
N GLY A 162 45.58 -10.71 -9.09
CA GLY A 162 44.54 -11.09 -10.06
C GLY A 162 43.87 -9.85 -10.67
N LYS A 163 44.31 -9.46 -11.87
CA LYS A 163 43.61 -8.50 -12.73
C LYS A 163 42.23 -9.05 -13.11
N GLY A 164 41.19 -8.25 -12.95
CA GLY A 164 39.84 -8.58 -13.40
C GLY A 164 38.84 -7.47 -13.12
N ALA A 165 39.13 -6.24 -13.59
CA ALA A 165 38.12 -5.20 -13.66
C ALA A 165 37.29 -5.42 -14.93
N SER A 166 36.01 -5.73 -14.76
CA SER A 166 35.00 -5.47 -15.79
C SER A 166 34.05 -4.41 -15.23
N ALA A 167 34.10 -3.25 -15.88
CA ALA A 167 33.22 -2.12 -15.67
C ALA A 167 31.76 -2.51 -15.91
N ASP A 168 30.91 -2.11 -14.98
CA ASP A 168 29.50 -1.70 -15.16
C ASP A 168 28.95 -1.47 -13.75
N ASP A 169 29.54 -0.51 -13.03
CA ASP A 169 29.01 -0.03 -11.75
C ASP A 169 28.30 1.29 -12.05
N MET A 170 26.97 1.25 -11.98
CA MET A 170 26.15 2.46 -11.96
C MET A 170 26.27 3.05 -10.57
N ASP A 171 27.09 4.09 -10.47
CA ASP A 171 27.22 4.96 -9.30
C ASP A 171 25.82 5.39 -8.82
N LEU A 172 25.50 4.94 -7.61
CA LEU A 172 24.54 5.61 -6.75
C LEU A 172 25.41 6.27 -5.70
N ASP A 173 25.60 7.59 -5.84
CA ASP A 173 26.31 8.45 -4.90
C ASP A 173 25.70 8.30 -3.49
N VAL A 174 26.21 7.32 -2.74
CA VAL A 174 26.21 7.37 -1.29
C VAL A 174 27.46 8.16 -0.96
N GLN A 175 27.35 9.48 -0.99
CA GLN A 175 28.37 10.35 -0.39
C GLN A 175 28.36 10.08 1.11
N ASP A 176 29.21 9.13 1.53
CA ASP A 176 29.76 9.17 2.86
C ASP A 176 30.66 10.42 2.90
N ASP A 177 30.23 11.44 3.65
CA ASP A 177 30.92 12.71 3.86
C ASP A 177 32.35 12.43 4.36
N GLU A 178 33.34 12.52 3.46
CA GLU A 178 34.76 12.49 3.81
C GLU A 178 35.14 13.82 4.47
N GLY A 179 34.85 13.92 5.77
CA GLY A 179 35.41 14.94 6.65
C GLY A 179 36.83 14.56 7.08
N GLU A 180 37.80 15.37 6.68
CA GLU A 180 39.23 15.31 7.02
C GLU A 180 39.53 15.21 8.53
N GLY A 181 40.63 14.52 8.86
CA GLY A 181 41.33 14.65 10.16
C GLY A 181 41.56 13.30 10.85
N GLY A 182 42.76 12.78 10.72
CA GLY A 182 43.11 11.42 11.13
C GLY A 182 43.01 11.14 12.62
N GLU A 183 42.58 9.93 12.93
CA GLU A 183 43.06 9.11 14.04
C GLU A 183 42.89 7.64 13.64
N ALA A 184 43.90 6.82 13.95
CA ALA A 184 43.94 5.42 13.55
C ALA A 184 42.75 4.68 14.17
N LYS A 185 41.80 4.26 13.33
CA LYS A 185 40.69 3.38 13.72
C LYS A 185 41.27 2.12 14.36
N THR A 186 41.02 1.95 15.66
CA THR A 186 41.28 0.70 16.38
C THR A 186 40.53 -0.44 15.69
N ASN A 187 41.05 -1.66 15.79
CA ASN A 187 40.46 -2.87 15.20
C ASN A 187 39.02 -3.17 15.67
N ASP A 188 38.44 -2.39 16.59
CA ASP A 188 37.04 -2.48 17.02
C ASP A 188 36.02 -2.10 15.94
N ASP A 189 36.39 -1.30 14.93
CA ASP A 189 35.49 -0.95 13.81
C ASP A 189 35.25 -2.14 12.84
N LEU A 190 36.06 -3.19 12.91
CA LEU A 190 35.91 -4.42 12.12
C LEU A 190 34.91 -5.40 12.73
N ASP A 191 34.50 -5.18 13.98
CA ASP A 191 33.56 -6.02 14.75
C ASP A 191 32.12 -5.48 14.78
N GLU A 192 31.80 -4.40 14.05
CA GLU A 192 30.42 -3.91 13.95
C GLU A 192 29.56 -4.90 13.14
N LEU A 193 28.89 -5.82 13.85
CA LEU A 193 27.98 -6.86 13.33
C LEU A 193 27.06 -6.30 12.23
N VAL A 194 27.26 -6.76 11.00
CA VAL A 194 26.49 -6.34 9.82
C VAL A 194 25.01 -6.74 9.99
N ARG A 195 24.15 -5.76 10.28
CA ARG A 195 22.70 -5.95 10.48
C ARG A 195 21.88 -5.40 9.31
N ASP A 196 21.70 -6.21 8.28
CA ASP A 196 21.11 -5.81 7.00
C ASP A 196 19.88 -6.62 6.57
N GLN A 197 19.48 -7.61 7.37
CA GLN A 197 18.36 -8.50 7.10
C GLN A 197 17.17 -8.27 8.04
N GLY A 198 16.02 -8.83 7.67
CA GLY A 198 14.87 -8.97 8.58
C GLY A 198 14.77 -10.42 9.08
N PHE A 199 13.78 -10.69 9.93
CA PHE A 199 13.47 -12.05 10.40
C PHE A 199 13.13 -13.02 9.26
N THR A 200 12.47 -12.51 8.21
CA THR A 200 12.07 -13.28 7.03
C THR A 200 12.49 -12.59 5.73
N ARG A 201 12.49 -13.37 4.65
CA ARG A 201 12.91 -12.92 3.31
C ARG A 201 11.91 -11.99 2.61
N PRO A 202 10.59 -12.16 2.75
CA PRO A 202 9.63 -11.26 2.12
C PRO A 202 9.76 -9.85 2.69
N LYS A 203 9.88 -8.87 1.79
CA LYS A 203 10.03 -7.43 2.10
C LYS A 203 8.85 -6.60 1.65
N ILE A 204 8.09 -7.10 0.69
CA ILE A 204 6.97 -6.39 0.10
C ILE A 204 5.74 -7.28 0.18
N LEU A 205 4.63 -6.69 0.60
CA LEU A 205 3.31 -7.29 0.55
C LEU A 205 2.43 -6.46 -0.40
N VAL A 206 1.80 -7.12 -1.37
CA VAL A 206 0.80 -6.50 -2.24
C VAL A 206 -0.51 -7.22 -2.02
N LEU A 207 -1.49 -6.51 -1.46
CA LEU A 207 -2.86 -6.95 -1.32
C LEU A 207 -3.63 -6.50 -2.55
N LEU A 208 -4.30 -7.45 -3.19
CA LEU A 208 -5.13 -7.25 -4.36
C LEU A 208 -6.50 -7.86 -4.07
N SER A 209 -7.55 -7.27 -4.61
CA SER A 209 -8.93 -7.74 -4.40
C SER A 209 -9.22 -9.06 -5.12
N LEU A 210 -8.67 -9.23 -6.34
CA LEU A 210 -9.03 -10.31 -7.26
C LEU A 210 -7.80 -10.80 -8.03
N ARG A 211 -7.79 -12.07 -8.42
CA ARG A 211 -6.68 -12.71 -9.13
C ARG A 211 -6.39 -12.08 -10.50
N ASN A 212 -7.40 -11.60 -11.21
CA ASN A 212 -7.26 -10.86 -12.47
C ASN A 212 -6.38 -9.59 -12.33
N SER A 213 -6.33 -9.00 -11.14
CA SER A 213 -5.57 -7.78 -10.87
C SER A 213 -4.08 -8.06 -10.69
N ALA A 214 -3.70 -9.32 -10.44
CA ALA A 214 -2.29 -9.74 -10.31
C ALA A 214 -1.60 -9.96 -11.68
N LEU A 215 -2.35 -9.90 -12.78
CA LEU A 215 -1.96 -10.44 -14.07
C LEU A 215 -1.04 -9.47 -14.85
N SER A 216 0.27 -9.62 -14.66
CA SER A 216 1.30 -8.98 -15.51
C SER A 216 2.43 -9.92 -15.94
N ALA A 217 2.54 -11.11 -15.34
CA ALA A 217 3.60 -12.05 -15.64
C ALA A 217 3.11 -13.17 -16.58
N LYS A 218 3.55 -13.12 -17.86
CA LYS A 218 3.25 -14.13 -18.90
C LYS A 218 3.48 -15.59 -18.47
N ARG A 219 4.33 -15.84 -17.47
CA ARG A 219 4.68 -17.19 -16.99
C ARG A 219 3.62 -17.83 -16.10
N PHE A 220 2.68 -17.06 -15.55
CA PHE A 220 1.61 -17.52 -14.66
C PHE A 220 0.22 -17.38 -15.28
N LEU A 221 0.14 -17.12 -16.58
CA LEU A 221 -1.13 -16.91 -17.28
C LEU A 221 -2.12 -18.02 -16.97
N ARG A 222 -1.74 -19.30 -17.07
CA ARG A 222 -2.66 -20.42 -16.86
C ARG A 222 -3.38 -20.43 -15.50
N ASP A 223 -2.70 -20.03 -14.42
CA ASP A 223 -3.26 -20.10 -13.06
C ASP A 223 -3.97 -18.78 -12.66
N PHE A 224 -3.83 -17.73 -13.46
CA PHE A 224 -4.37 -16.39 -13.21
C PHE A 224 -5.39 -15.95 -14.26
N THR A 225 -5.45 -16.62 -15.41
CA THR A 225 -6.49 -16.45 -16.40
C THR A 225 -7.66 -17.39 -16.11
N LEU A 226 -8.73 -17.23 -16.87
CA LEU A 226 -9.79 -18.22 -16.92
C LEU A 226 -9.25 -19.56 -17.46
N PRO A 227 -9.81 -20.70 -17.01
CA PRO A 227 -9.48 -22.01 -17.58
C PRO A 227 -9.75 -22.04 -19.09
N GLU A 228 -8.92 -22.77 -19.84
CA GLU A 228 -9.07 -22.92 -21.29
C GLU A 228 -10.49 -23.39 -21.64
N GLY A 229 -11.16 -22.68 -22.56
CA GLY A 229 -12.55 -22.94 -22.97
C GLY A 229 -13.63 -22.22 -22.16
N THR A 230 -13.27 -21.51 -21.07
CA THR A 230 -14.22 -20.70 -20.31
C THR A 230 -14.41 -19.34 -20.98
N LEU A 231 -15.64 -19.05 -21.39
CA LEU A 231 -16.01 -17.74 -21.94
C LEU A 231 -16.24 -16.74 -20.81
N ASP A 232 -15.52 -15.63 -20.86
CA ASP A 232 -15.81 -14.47 -20.03
C ASP A 232 -17.06 -13.76 -20.55
N ARG A 233 -18.15 -13.82 -19.80
CA ARG A 233 -19.42 -13.17 -20.14
C ARG A 233 -19.34 -11.66 -20.03
N LEU A 234 -18.47 -11.12 -19.18
CA LEU A 234 -18.33 -9.67 -18.97
C LEU A 234 -17.37 -9.03 -19.99
N ALA A 235 -16.46 -9.80 -20.59
CA ALA A 235 -15.62 -9.33 -21.69
C ALA A 235 -16.34 -9.33 -23.06
N GLN A 236 -17.58 -9.82 -23.13
CA GLN A 236 -18.37 -9.78 -24.36
C GLN A 236 -18.89 -8.36 -24.63
N PRO A 237 -19.03 -7.95 -25.90
CA PRO A 237 -19.47 -6.59 -26.26
C PRO A 237 -20.89 -6.26 -25.77
N ASP A 238 -21.77 -7.24 -25.58
CA ASP A 238 -23.12 -7.06 -25.01
C ASP A 238 -23.09 -6.68 -23.53
N ALA A 239 -22.10 -7.12 -22.77
CA ALA A 239 -21.94 -6.76 -21.35
C ALA A 239 -21.66 -5.27 -21.16
N SER A 240 -20.93 -4.64 -22.10
CA SER A 240 -20.63 -3.20 -22.06
C SER A 240 -21.88 -2.31 -22.17
N ALA A 241 -22.98 -2.84 -22.71
CA ALA A 241 -24.26 -2.13 -22.78
C ALA A 241 -25.13 -2.32 -21.51
N ARG A 242 -24.87 -3.36 -20.72
CA ARG A 242 -25.67 -3.73 -19.54
C ARG A 242 -25.04 -3.29 -18.22
N PHE A 243 -23.71 -3.24 -18.17
CA PHE A 243 -22.97 -2.97 -16.95
C PHE A 243 -22.12 -1.70 -17.08
N PRO A 244 -21.97 -0.93 -16.00
CA PRO A 244 -20.99 0.15 -15.92
C PRO A 244 -19.57 -0.29 -16.27
N ALA A 245 -18.77 0.62 -16.82
CA ALA A 245 -17.42 0.32 -17.31
C ALA A 245 -16.46 -0.14 -16.20
N ASP A 246 -16.61 0.39 -14.99
CA ASP A 246 -15.87 0.01 -13.79
C ASP A 246 -16.24 -1.40 -13.31
N HIS A 247 -17.52 -1.76 -13.36
CA HIS A 247 -17.97 -3.13 -13.07
C HIS A 247 -17.32 -4.12 -14.04
N VAL A 248 -17.41 -3.87 -15.35
CA VAL A 248 -16.79 -4.72 -16.37
C VAL A 248 -15.28 -4.83 -16.15
N ALA A 249 -14.59 -3.70 -15.97
CA ALA A 249 -13.14 -3.70 -15.79
C ALA A 249 -12.67 -4.41 -14.52
N THR A 250 -13.45 -4.38 -13.44
CA THR A 250 -13.12 -5.00 -12.16
C THR A 250 -13.38 -6.51 -12.17
N PHE A 251 -14.49 -6.95 -12.78
CA PHE A 251 -14.96 -8.34 -12.70
C PHE A 251 -14.72 -9.17 -13.96
N GLN A 252 -14.10 -8.62 -15.01
CA GLN A 252 -13.64 -9.40 -16.15
C GLN A 252 -12.50 -10.37 -15.78
N GLY A 253 -12.45 -11.54 -16.40
CA GLY A 253 -11.42 -12.54 -16.21
C GLY A 253 -11.60 -13.37 -14.94
N ASN A 254 -10.48 -13.78 -14.34
CA ASN A 254 -10.50 -14.65 -13.17
C ASN A 254 -10.67 -13.83 -11.88
N ILE A 255 -11.87 -13.87 -11.32
CA ILE A 255 -12.26 -13.11 -10.11
C ILE A 255 -12.08 -13.90 -8.81
N ASP A 256 -11.35 -15.01 -8.83
CA ASP A 256 -11.03 -15.73 -7.60
C ASP A 256 -10.25 -14.82 -6.64
N ASP A 257 -10.73 -14.71 -5.40
CA ASP A 257 -10.15 -13.90 -4.33
C ASP A 257 -9.29 -14.72 -3.36
N SER A 258 -9.32 -16.06 -3.47
CA SER A 258 -8.54 -16.98 -2.65
C SER A 258 -7.22 -17.32 -3.32
N PHE A 259 -6.24 -16.40 -3.26
CA PHE A 259 -4.91 -16.64 -3.80
C PHE A 259 -3.78 -16.01 -2.98
N VAL A 260 -2.63 -16.69 -2.97
CA VAL A 260 -1.38 -16.18 -2.40
C VAL A 260 -0.25 -16.56 -3.34
N LEU A 261 0.55 -15.58 -3.74
CA LEU A 261 1.70 -15.80 -4.62
C LEU A 261 2.95 -15.12 -4.07
N GLY A 262 3.96 -15.90 -3.68
CA GLY A 262 5.26 -15.37 -3.32
C GLY A 262 6.15 -15.22 -4.54
N PHE A 263 6.86 -14.09 -4.68
CA PHE A 263 7.87 -13.90 -5.71
C PHE A 263 9.27 -13.76 -5.12
N LYS A 264 10.24 -14.42 -5.76
CA LYS A 264 11.66 -14.29 -5.47
C LYS A 264 12.37 -13.75 -6.72
N VAL A 265 12.97 -12.57 -6.59
CA VAL A 265 13.75 -11.93 -7.66
C VAL A 265 15.22 -12.30 -7.53
N THR A 266 15.82 -12.83 -8.60
CA THR A 266 17.27 -13.08 -8.71
C THR A 266 17.85 -12.29 -9.89
N ARG A 267 19.17 -12.37 -10.16
CA ARG A 267 19.82 -11.54 -11.21
C ARG A 267 19.35 -11.94 -12.61
N LYS A 268 18.98 -13.21 -12.80
CA LYS A 268 18.64 -13.79 -14.11
C LYS A 268 17.18 -14.21 -14.22
N GLU A 269 16.48 -14.41 -13.11
CA GLU A 269 15.14 -14.99 -13.13
C GLU A 269 14.27 -14.56 -11.94
N TRP A 270 12.96 -14.69 -12.12
CA TRP A 270 11.94 -14.54 -11.10
C TRP A 270 11.33 -15.92 -10.84
N ARG A 271 11.23 -16.32 -9.57
CA ARG A 271 10.62 -17.60 -9.17
C ARG A 271 9.42 -17.33 -8.28
N ALA A 272 8.27 -17.92 -8.63
CA ALA A 272 7.14 -17.95 -7.71
C ALA A 272 7.26 -19.10 -6.71
N TYR A 273 6.65 -18.93 -5.53
CA TYR A 273 6.57 -19.97 -4.51
C TYR A 273 5.32 -19.75 -3.63
N ALA A 274 4.75 -20.83 -3.12
CA ALA A 274 3.65 -20.78 -2.15
C ALA A 274 4.21 -20.73 -0.72
N ARG A 275 3.51 -20.04 0.19
CA ARG A 275 3.81 -20.04 1.63
C ARG A 275 2.54 -20.32 2.42
N SER A 276 2.65 -21.10 3.48
CA SER A 276 1.54 -21.46 4.38
C SER A 276 1.50 -20.66 5.69
N ASP A 277 2.64 -20.11 6.13
CA ASP A 277 2.79 -19.60 7.51
C ASP A 277 2.81 -18.07 7.56
N SER A 278 2.12 -17.42 8.51
CA SER A 278 2.02 -15.95 8.61
C SER A 278 3.32 -15.24 9.00
N ASP A 279 4.37 -15.95 9.40
CA ASP A 279 5.66 -15.38 9.84
C ASP A 279 6.33 -14.49 8.77
N PHE A 280 5.96 -14.64 7.48
CA PHE A 280 6.46 -13.76 6.42
C PHE A 280 6.05 -12.29 6.57
N LEU A 281 5.03 -12.00 7.38
CA LEU A 281 4.55 -10.63 7.62
C LEU A 281 5.49 -9.85 8.57
N SER A 282 6.41 -10.53 9.25
CA SER A 282 7.31 -9.93 10.24
C SER A 282 8.29 -8.89 9.68
N SER A 283 8.71 -9.06 8.42
CA SER A 283 9.83 -8.29 7.83
C SER A 283 9.41 -7.44 6.64
N ILE A 284 8.11 -7.13 6.54
CA ILE A 284 7.56 -6.31 5.48
C ILE A 284 7.99 -4.85 5.68
N GLU A 285 8.64 -4.30 4.65
CA GLU A 285 9.16 -2.94 4.54
C GLU A 285 8.23 -2.05 3.69
N ILE A 286 7.51 -2.63 2.72
CA ILE A 286 6.46 -1.94 1.94
C ILE A 286 5.19 -2.78 1.88
N VAL A 287 4.05 -2.17 2.19
CA VAL A 287 2.70 -2.73 1.96
C VAL A 287 2.00 -1.89 0.91
N VAL A 288 1.43 -2.55 -0.09
CA VAL A 288 0.50 -1.94 -1.06
C VAL A 288 -0.83 -2.64 -0.92
N ALA A 289 -1.92 -1.89 -0.80
CA ALA A 289 -3.27 -2.42 -0.90
C ALA A 289 -4.01 -1.67 -2.00
N ASP A 290 -4.34 -2.37 -3.07
CA ASP A 290 -4.96 -1.80 -4.27
C ASP A 290 -6.43 -2.19 -4.37
N GLN A 291 -7.26 -1.25 -4.83
CA GLN A 291 -8.72 -1.37 -4.91
C GLN A 291 -9.37 -1.72 -3.56
N LEU A 292 -9.09 -0.93 -2.50
CA LEU A 292 -9.69 -1.15 -1.17
C LEU A 292 -11.22 -1.06 -1.17
N ASP A 293 -11.80 -0.30 -2.10
CA ASP A 293 -13.23 -0.22 -2.39
C ASP A 293 -13.79 -1.59 -2.79
N VAL A 294 -13.05 -2.38 -3.58
CA VAL A 294 -13.45 -3.73 -3.97
C VAL A 294 -13.27 -4.71 -2.82
N MET A 295 -12.17 -4.61 -2.06
CA MET A 295 -11.95 -5.44 -0.87
C MET A 295 -13.03 -5.21 0.20
N GLN A 296 -13.54 -3.98 0.32
CA GLN A 296 -14.62 -3.64 1.23
C GLN A 296 -15.94 -4.34 0.86
N MET A 297 -16.18 -4.58 -0.44
CA MET A 297 -17.35 -5.34 -0.90
C MET A 297 -17.25 -6.84 -0.61
N GLN A 298 -16.05 -7.36 -0.38
CA GLN A 298 -15.80 -8.77 -0.05
C GLN A 298 -15.87 -9.00 1.47
N ASN A 299 -14.72 -8.90 2.15
CA ASN A 299 -14.61 -9.09 3.58
C ASN A 299 -13.55 -8.15 4.16
N TRP A 300 -14.02 -7.02 4.70
CA TRP A 300 -13.15 -6.01 5.30
C TRP A 300 -12.42 -6.49 6.56
N GLU A 301 -12.96 -7.48 7.29
CA GLU A 301 -12.28 -8.04 8.46
C GLU A 301 -10.97 -8.75 8.08
N HIS A 302 -10.89 -9.36 6.90
CA HIS A 302 -9.64 -9.97 6.43
C HIS A 302 -8.54 -8.92 6.23
N VAL A 303 -8.88 -7.75 5.67
CA VAL A 303 -7.93 -6.65 5.51
C VAL A 303 -7.43 -6.18 6.88
N LYS A 304 -8.35 -5.95 7.83
CA LYS A 304 -7.99 -5.58 9.21
C LYS A 304 -7.11 -6.66 9.87
N PHE A 305 -7.45 -7.93 9.69
CA PHE A 305 -6.70 -9.04 10.24
C PHE A 305 -5.27 -9.07 9.69
N VAL A 306 -5.08 -8.96 8.37
CA VAL A 306 -3.75 -8.92 7.76
C VAL A 306 -2.93 -7.77 8.33
N PHE A 307 -3.50 -6.56 8.39
CA PHE A 307 -2.81 -5.40 8.97
C PHE A 307 -2.48 -5.59 10.45
N SER A 308 -3.34 -6.25 11.22
CA SER A 308 -3.10 -6.60 12.62
C SER A 308 -1.93 -7.57 12.80
N GLN A 309 -1.57 -8.34 11.77
CA GLN A 309 -0.48 -9.33 11.81
C GLN A 309 0.85 -8.79 11.27
N LEU A 310 0.90 -7.57 10.74
CA LEU A 310 2.11 -7.00 10.15
C LEU A 310 3.18 -6.68 11.20
N ASN A 311 4.43 -7.01 10.86
CA ASN A 311 5.64 -6.66 11.61
C ASN A 311 5.70 -7.16 13.06
N HIS A 312 4.89 -8.16 13.43
CA HIS A 312 5.11 -8.87 14.69
C HIS A 312 6.44 -9.61 14.66
N ILE A 313 7.10 -9.64 15.81
CA ILE A 313 8.29 -10.44 16.02
C ILE A 313 7.87 -11.93 15.97
N PRO A 314 8.46 -12.75 15.08
CA PRO A 314 8.11 -14.16 14.98
C PRO A 314 8.34 -14.87 16.31
N ARG A 315 7.34 -15.64 16.74
CA ARG A 315 7.47 -16.48 17.95
C ARG A 315 8.32 -17.73 17.70
N LYS A 316 8.28 -18.24 16.47
CA LYS A 316 9.06 -19.39 16.04
C LYS A 316 10.37 -18.92 15.43
N VAL A 317 11.48 -19.45 15.93
CA VAL A 317 12.80 -19.24 15.33
C VAL A 317 12.92 -20.14 14.10
N HIS A 318 13.02 -19.52 12.93
CA HIS A 318 13.30 -20.27 11.70
C HIS A 318 14.80 -20.59 11.62
N ALA A 319 15.15 -21.81 11.25
CA ALA A 319 16.54 -22.23 11.08
C ALA A 319 17.32 -21.37 10.07
N SER A 320 16.62 -20.70 9.15
CA SER A 320 17.21 -19.80 8.16
C SER A 320 17.46 -18.37 8.65
N THR A 321 17.05 -18.02 9.87
CA THR A 321 17.15 -16.65 10.40
C THR A 321 18.46 -16.47 11.15
N ASN A 322 19.31 -15.58 10.65
CA ASN A 322 20.55 -15.19 11.32
C ASN A 322 20.32 -13.91 12.15
N PHE A 323 20.09 -14.06 13.46
CA PHE A 323 19.81 -12.93 14.38
C PHE A 323 20.93 -11.89 14.44
N ALA A 324 22.18 -12.31 14.25
CA ALA A 324 23.31 -11.38 14.20
C ALA A 324 23.21 -10.39 13.03
N ARG A 325 22.45 -10.75 11.99
CA ARG A 325 22.19 -9.93 10.81
C ARG A 325 20.84 -9.24 10.80
N VAL A 326 19.98 -9.49 11.79
CA VAL A 326 18.68 -8.82 11.87
C VAL A 326 18.89 -7.37 12.29
N ARG A 327 18.28 -6.45 11.54
CA ARG A 327 18.29 -5.01 11.80
C ARG A 327 17.83 -4.71 13.22
N GLN A 328 18.52 -3.78 13.88
CA GLN A 328 18.27 -3.47 15.29
C GLN A 328 16.83 -3.00 15.52
N TRP A 329 16.34 -2.07 14.70
CA TRP A 329 14.93 -1.63 14.74
C TRP A 329 13.91 -2.75 14.49
N SER A 330 14.27 -3.86 13.83
CA SER A 330 13.37 -5.02 13.72
C SER A 330 13.30 -5.78 15.04
N LEU A 331 14.43 -5.91 15.75
CA LEU A 331 14.50 -6.53 17.07
C LEU A 331 13.78 -5.69 18.13
N ASP A 332 13.85 -4.37 18.01
CA ASP A 332 13.22 -3.43 18.92
C ASP A 332 11.70 -3.27 18.69
N GLY A 333 11.12 -4.00 17.73
CA GLY A 333 9.69 -3.88 17.37
C GLY A 333 9.34 -2.56 16.66
N ALA A 334 10.34 -1.85 16.16
CA ALA A 334 10.25 -0.53 15.56
C ALA A 334 9.93 -0.55 14.04
N ALA A 335 9.81 -1.74 13.45
CA ALA A 335 9.49 -1.91 12.02
C ALA A 335 8.22 -1.17 11.54
N PRO A 336 7.11 -1.08 12.30
CA PRO A 336 5.92 -0.33 11.89
C PRO A 336 6.15 1.17 11.63
N TYR A 337 7.20 1.75 12.22
CA TYR A 337 7.56 3.17 12.08
C TYR A 337 8.39 3.45 10.82
N LEU A 338 8.98 2.42 10.22
CA LEU A 338 9.81 2.51 9.01
C LEU A 338 9.15 1.92 7.77
N ARG A 339 8.10 1.12 7.97
CA ARG A 339 7.33 0.50 6.90
C ARG A 339 6.54 1.56 6.13
N GLN A 340 6.66 1.53 4.81
CA GLN A 340 5.81 2.30 3.93
C GLN A 340 4.48 1.57 3.68
N THR A 341 3.36 2.28 3.78
CA THR A 341 2.03 1.75 3.47
C THR A 341 1.37 2.58 2.37
N ILE A 342 1.05 1.97 1.22
CA ILE A 342 0.37 2.61 0.09
C ILE A 342 -1.03 2.01 -0.05
N LEU A 343 -2.06 2.82 0.20
CA LEU A 343 -3.47 2.46 0.14
C LEU A 343 -4.12 3.16 -1.05
N LEU A 344 -4.63 2.38 -2.00
CA LEU A 344 -5.28 2.89 -3.21
C LEU A 344 -6.75 2.47 -3.23
N SER A 345 -7.63 3.43 -3.48
CA SER A 345 -9.07 3.18 -3.64
C SER A 345 -9.68 4.18 -4.62
N SER A 346 -10.83 3.81 -5.20
CA SER A 346 -11.65 4.75 -5.97
C SER A 346 -12.60 5.59 -5.11
N LEU A 347 -12.84 5.18 -3.86
CA LEU A 347 -13.78 5.82 -2.94
C LEU A 347 -13.13 6.11 -1.58
N ASP A 348 -13.50 7.24 -0.98
CA ASP A 348 -13.07 7.59 0.37
C ASP A 348 -14.12 7.15 1.39
N THR A 349 -13.80 6.06 2.12
CA THR A 349 -14.69 5.45 3.09
C THR A 349 -14.14 5.56 4.51
N PRO A 350 -15.00 5.64 5.54
CA PRO A 350 -14.55 5.73 6.93
C PRO A 350 -13.71 4.52 7.34
N GLU A 351 -13.97 3.35 6.77
CA GLU A 351 -13.21 2.12 6.99
C GLU A 351 -11.76 2.24 6.52
N VAL A 352 -11.56 2.76 5.30
CA VAL A 352 -10.22 2.99 4.74
C VAL A 352 -9.48 4.07 5.55
N ARG A 353 -10.18 5.13 5.96
CA ARG A 353 -9.61 6.16 6.85
C ARG A 353 -9.22 5.58 8.21
N ALA A 354 -10.03 4.69 8.77
CA ALA A 354 -9.75 4.02 10.05
C ALA A 354 -8.56 3.05 9.94
N LEU A 355 -8.33 2.43 8.77
CA LEU A 355 -7.14 1.63 8.50
C LEU A 355 -5.86 2.49 8.41
N PHE A 356 -5.98 3.71 7.88
CA PHE A 356 -4.86 4.66 7.70
C PHE A 356 -4.51 5.45 8.98
N ALA A 357 -5.51 5.77 9.80
CA ALA A 357 -5.37 6.56 11.02
C ALA A 357 -4.38 6.04 12.09
N PRO A 358 -4.18 4.72 12.29
CA PRO A 358 -3.23 4.21 13.28
C PRO A 358 -1.80 4.08 12.75
N LEU A 359 -1.54 4.34 11.46
CA LEU A 359 -0.19 4.25 10.91
C LEU A 359 0.74 5.29 11.55
N ARG A 360 2.03 4.96 11.69
CA ARG A 360 3.02 5.73 12.48
C ARG A 360 4.36 5.94 11.76
N ASN A 361 4.35 5.95 10.43
CA ASN A 361 5.59 6.10 9.69
C ASN A 361 6.29 7.43 9.99
N VAL A 362 7.58 7.37 10.32
CA VAL A 362 8.42 8.54 10.64
C VAL A 362 8.63 9.48 9.46
N ALA A 363 8.45 8.97 8.23
CA ALA A 363 8.55 9.74 7.02
C ALA A 363 7.33 10.66 6.78
N VAL A 364 6.26 10.55 7.59
CA VAL A 364 4.94 11.19 7.45
C VAL A 364 3.87 10.32 6.80
N ARG A 365 2.62 10.74 6.98
CA ARG A 365 1.45 10.19 6.31
C ARG A 365 0.79 11.25 5.44
N ARG A 366 0.39 10.87 4.23
CA ARG A 366 -0.22 11.76 3.24
C ARG A 366 -1.51 11.15 2.70
N ARG A 367 -2.58 11.94 2.69
CA ARG A 367 -3.87 11.57 2.11
C ARG A 367 -4.22 12.52 0.98
N VAL A 368 -4.46 11.98 -0.21
CA VAL A 368 -4.99 12.75 -1.34
C VAL A 368 -6.43 13.16 -1.06
N LEU A 369 -6.76 14.42 -1.29
CA LEU A 369 -8.11 14.96 -1.17
C LEU A 369 -8.79 15.03 -2.54
N ALA A 370 -10.11 15.06 -2.56
CA ALA A 370 -10.84 15.27 -3.81
C ALA A 370 -10.46 16.65 -4.40
N ALA A 371 -10.47 16.76 -5.72
CA ALA A 371 -10.13 18.00 -6.43
C ALA A 371 -10.99 19.22 -5.98
N ASP A 372 -12.15 18.97 -5.38
CA ASP A 372 -13.07 20.00 -4.90
C ASP A 372 -12.95 20.30 -3.39
N ASP A 373 -12.39 19.39 -2.58
CA ASP A 373 -12.20 19.62 -1.14
C ASP A 373 -11.16 20.71 -0.84
N GLY A 374 -10.21 20.91 -1.77
CA GLY A 374 -9.22 21.98 -1.72
C GLY A 374 -9.71 23.35 -2.25
N LYS A 375 -10.90 23.40 -2.89
CA LYS A 375 -11.47 24.63 -3.49
C LYS A 375 -12.48 25.33 -2.59
N LYS A 376 -12.39 25.19 -1.26
CA LYS A 376 -13.07 26.13 -0.35
C LYS A 376 -12.38 27.51 -0.40
N GLY A 377 -12.54 28.24 -1.50
CA GLY A 377 -12.08 29.63 -1.59
C GLY A 377 -11.77 30.20 -2.97
N LEU A 378 -11.56 29.39 -4.02
CA LEU A 378 -11.27 29.93 -5.36
C LEU A 378 -12.56 30.14 -6.16
N LYS A 379 -13.00 31.40 -6.21
CA LYS A 379 -13.99 31.88 -7.19
C LYS A 379 -13.48 31.56 -8.60
N GLY A 380 -14.14 30.63 -9.30
CA GLY A 380 -13.95 30.43 -10.75
C GLY A 380 -13.67 29.01 -11.24
N GLY A 381 -13.52 28.02 -10.37
CA GLY A 381 -13.46 26.62 -10.82
C GLY A 381 -14.85 26.13 -11.23
N LYS A 382 -14.98 25.48 -12.41
CA LYS A 382 -16.16 24.68 -12.73
C LYS A 382 -16.40 23.73 -11.55
N LYS A 383 -17.51 23.91 -10.82
CA LYS A 383 -18.02 22.88 -9.92
C LYS A 383 -18.22 21.65 -10.78
N GLU A 384 -17.56 20.55 -10.48
CA GLU A 384 -18.11 19.29 -10.95
C GLU A 384 -19.52 19.21 -10.36
N GLU A 385 -20.51 18.95 -11.20
CA GLU A 385 -21.87 18.71 -10.70
C GLU A 385 -21.77 17.50 -9.78
N GLY A 386 -21.91 17.73 -8.47
CA GLY A 386 -21.99 16.61 -7.52
C GLY A 386 -23.07 15.65 -8.00
N ALA A 387 -22.94 14.35 -7.70
CA ALA A 387 -23.83 13.32 -8.23
C ALA A 387 -25.34 13.64 -8.11
N ALA A 388 -25.73 14.47 -7.12
CA ALA A 388 -27.08 15.00 -6.98
C ALA A 388 -27.56 15.85 -8.17
N GLY A 389 -26.70 16.62 -8.82
CA GLY A 389 -27.01 17.41 -10.02
C GLY A 389 -27.11 16.56 -11.30
N MET A 390 -26.59 15.33 -11.27
CA MET A 390 -26.77 14.35 -12.34
C MET A 390 -28.09 13.57 -12.21
N VAL A 391 -28.80 13.71 -11.08
CA VAL A 391 -30.13 13.09 -10.91
C VAL A 391 -31.12 13.85 -11.77
N ALA A 392 -31.84 13.14 -12.63
CA ALA A 392 -32.86 13.74 -13.48
C ALA A 392 -33.87 14.57 -12.67
N ASP A 393 -34.23 15.74 -13.19
CA ASP A 393 -35.23 16.61 -12.59
C ASP A 393 -36.57 15.86 -12.38
N GLY A 394 -37.19 16.08 -11.21
CA GLY A 394 -38.47 15.44 -10.83
C GLY A 394 -38.35 14.23 -9.91
N VAL A 395 -37.14 13.73 -9.62
CA VAL A 395 -36.94 12.70 -8.59
C VAL A 395 -37.08 13.30 -7.20
N ARG A 396 -38.17 12.96 -6.49
CA ARG A 396 -38.39 13.39 -5.10
C ARG A 396 -37.49 12.61 -4.15
N GLN A 397 -36.45 13.26 -3.64
CA GLN A 397 -35.60 12.68 -2.59
C GLN A 397 -36.32 12.79 -1.24
N VAL A 398 -36.53 11.65 -0.56
CA VAL A 398 -37.12 11.59 0.77
C VAL A 398 -36.07 11.07 1.73
N PHE A 399 -35.68 11.90 2.70
CA PHE A 399 -34.75 11.50 3.75
C PHE A 399 -35.54 11.06 4.98
N VAL A 400 -35.38 9.79 5.36
CA VAL A 400 -36.02 9.23 6.54
C VAL A 400 -34.99 9.16 7.66
N LYS A 401 -35.21 9.95 8.71
CA LYS A 401 -34.37 9.91 9.90
C LYS A 401 -34.71 8.67 10.74
N PHE A 402 -33.69 8.01 11.25
CA PHE A 402 -33.80 7.00 12.30
C PHE A 402 -32.82 7.35 13.44
N ASP A 403 -33.17 6.96 14.66
CA ASP A 403 -32.34 7.25 15.82
C ASP A 403 -31.37 6.08 16.05
N CYS A 404 -30.09 6.41 16.20
CA CYS A 404 -29.04 5.44 16.49
C CYS A 404 -28.14 6.02 17.58
N ALA A 405 -28.18 5.42 18.78
CA ALA A 405 -27.39 5.87 19.92
C ALA A 405 -25.92 5.44 19.83
N ASN A 406 -25.62 4.38 19.06
CA ASN A 406 -24.29 3.79 18.95
C ASN A 406 -23.95 3.52 17.49
N VAL A 407 -22.89 4.16 16.97
CA VAL A 407 -22.41 3.99 15.59
C VAL A 407 -22.12 2.52 15.25
N GLN A 408 -21.67 1.70 16.21
CA GLN A 408 -21.42 0.28 15.97
C GLN A 408 -22.69 -0.53 15.70
N ALA A 409 -23.82 -0.11 16.26
CA ALA A 409 -25.12 -0.73 16.04
C ALA A 409 -25.88 -0.10 14.85
N GLU A 410 -25.29 0.87 14.15
CA GLU A 410 -25.97 1.63 13.10
C GLU A 410 -26.51 0.72 12.00
N ALA A 411 -25.72 -0.25 11.53
CA ALA A 411 -26.12 -1.13 10.46
C ALA A 411 -27.36 -1.96 10.84
N ASP A 412 -27.35 -2.55 12.03
CA ASP A 412 -28.46 -3.37 12.55
C ASP A 412 -29.71 -2.51 12.79
N VAL A 413 -29.55 -1.33 13.38
CA VAL A 413 -30.66 -0.39 13.64
C VAL A 413 -31.24 0.13 12.33
N ARG A 414 -30.41 0.42 11.32
CA ARG A 414 -30.85 0.87 10.00
C ARG A 414 -31.60 -0.23 9.26
N LEU A 415 -31.11 -1.46 9.31
CA LEU A 415 -31.79 -2.62 8.73
C LEU A 415 -33.14 -2.83 9.42
N ALA A 416 -33.18 -2.86 10.77
CA ALA A 416 -34.41 -3.00 11.53
C ALA A 416 -35.41 -1.86 11.24
N HIS A 417 -34.94 -0.63 11.11
CA HIS A 417 -35.78 0.50 10.74
C HIS A 417 -36.33 0.36 9.31
N PHE A 418 -35.50 -0.10 8.37
CA PHE A 418 -35.90 -0.36 7.00
C PHE A 418 -36.98 -1.44 6.93
N THR A 419 -36.73 -2.60 7.53
CA THR A 419 -37.66 -3.75 7.50
C THR A 419 -38.99 -3.43 8.15
N THR A 420 -38.99 -2.75 9.29
CA THR A 420 -40.22 -2.46 10.04
C THR A 420 -41.04 -1.30 9.49
N LYS A 421 -40.39 -0.20 9.07
CA LYS A 421 -41.09 1.05 8.70
C LYS A 421 -41.09 1.35 7.21
N VAL A 422 -39.99 1.06 6.51
CA VAL A 422 -39.84 1.43 5.10
C VAL A 422 -40.38 0.33 4.19
N CYS A 423 -40.06 -0.94 4.47
CA CYS A 423 -40.49 -2.07 3.66
C CYS A 423 -42.03 -2.20 3.61
N THR A 424 -42.69 -2.04 4.76
CA THR A 424 -44.16 -2.00 4.87
C THR A 424 -44.80 -0.87 4.05
N SER A 425 -44.10 0.27 3.89
CA SER A 425 -44.57 1.36 3.03
C SER A 425 -44.35 1.07 1.54
N LEU A 426 -43.37 0.23 1.20
CA LEU A 426 -43.00 -0.08 -0.17
C LEU A 426 -43.92 -1.15 -0.80
N SER A 427 -44.57 -1.98 0.00
CA SER A 427 -45.57 -2.98 -0.48
C SER A 427 -46.76 -2.33 -1.21
N LEU A 428 -46.98 -1.03 -1.02
CA LEU A 428 -48.01 -0.25 -1.71
C LEU A 428 -47.61 0.21 -3.13
N SER A 429 -46.36 -0.02 -3.55
CA SER A 429 -45.80 0.46 -4.82
C SER A 429 -45.57 -0.67 -5.83
N LEU A 430 -45.68 -0.36 -7.14
CA LEU A 430 -45.63 -1.35 -8.22
C LEU A 430 -44.24 -1.98 -8.46
N SER A 431 -43.16 -1.22 -8.23
CA SER A 431 -41.78 -1.69 -8.39
C SER A 431 -40.82 -0.83 -7.56
N TYR A 432 -39.83 -1.47 -6.94
CA TYR A 432 -38.81 -0.81 -6.13
C TYR A 432 -37.42 -1.41 -6.41
N SER A 433 -36.39 -0.60 -6.20
CA SER A 433 -35.00 -1.04 -6.22
C SER A 433 -34.35 -0.58 -4.93
N ALA A 434 -33.89 -1.53 -4.13
CA ALA A 434 -33.16 -1.27 -2.90
C ALA A 434 -31.65 -1.37 -3.19
N ARG A 435 -30.87 -0.42 -2.68
CA ARG A 435 -29.41 -0.45 -2.70
C ARG A 435 -28.90 -0.43 -1.28
N THR A 436 -28.02 -1.38 -0.95
CA THR A 436 -27.40 -1.47 0.38
C THR A 436 -25.94 -0.99 0.32
N PRO A 437 -25.41 -0.43 1.42
CA PRO A 437 -24.04 0.07 1.45
C PRO A 437 -22.97 -1.02 1.63
N SER A 438 -23.38 -2.27 1.91
CA SER A 438 -22.44 -3.39 2.06
C SER A 438 -23.07 -4.71 1.65
N TYR A 439 -22.23 -5.67 1.29
CA TYR A 439 -22.64 -7.03 0.93
C TYR A 439 -23.32 -7.77 2.09
N PHE A 440 -22.83 -7.61 3.32
CA PHE A 440 -23.50 -8.20 4.49
C PHE A 440 -24.93 -7.67 4.67
N ASN A 441 -25.15 -6.35 4.50
CA ASN A 441 -26.50 -5.78 4.54
C ASN A 441 -27.35 -6.28 3.38
N PHE A 442 -26.76 -6.58 2.23
CA PHE A 442 -27.46 -7.19 1.11
C PHE A 442 -27.95 -8.60 1.46
N VAL A 443 -27.07 -9.48 1.99
CA VAL A 443 -27.45 -10.84 2.38
C VAL A 443 -28.56 -10.82 3.44
N LEU A 444 -28.40 -10.02 4.50
CA LEU A 444 -29.42 -9.91 5.55
C LEU A 444 -30.76 -9.38 5.03
N LEU A 445 -30.73 -8.43 4.08
CA LEU A 445 -31.93 -7.92 3.45
C LEU A 445 -32.58 -8.98 2.55
N VAL A 446 -31.80 -9.74 1.79
CA VAL A 446 -32.29 -10.82 0.94
C VAL A 446 -32.97 -11.91 1.77
N ASP A 447 -32.32 -12.36 2.85
CA ASP A 447 -32.89 -13.37 3.76
C ASP A 447 -34.25 -12.87 4.32
N HIS A 448 -34.31 -11.62 4.76
CA HIS A 448 -35.55 -11.03 5.25
C HIS A 448 -36.64 -10.93 4.17
N LEU A 449 -36.28 -10.54 2.95
CA LEU A 449 -37.25 -10.47 1.83
C LEU A 449 -37.75 -11.85 1.42
N GLN A 450 -36.92 -12.89 1.49
CA GLN A 450 -37.32 -14.28 1.28
C GLN A 450 -38.32 -14.74 2.35
N GLU A 451 -38.08 -14.41 3.63
CA GLU A 451 -39.04 -14.72 4.70
C GLU A 451 -40.41 -14.04 4.49
N LEU A 452 -40.45 -12.82 3.94
CA LEU A 452 -41.69 -12.12 3.60
C LEU A 452 -42.39 -12.73 2.38
N GLU A 453 -41.62 -13.24 1.41
CA GLU A 453 -42.17 -13.96 0.26
C GLU A 453 -42.77 -15.31 0.67
N GLU A 454 -42.11 -16.05 1.57
CA GLU A 454 -42.66 -17.29 2.15
C GLU A 454 -43.99 -17.06 2.89
N LYS A 455 -44.18 -15.88 3.47
CA LYS A 455 -45.42 -15.45 4.14
C LYS A 455 -46.46 -14.85 3.17
N ASP A 456 -46.15 -14.79 1.88
CA ASP A 456 -46.95 -14.17 0.80
C ASP A 456 -47.29 -12.68 1.09
N GLU A 457 -46.44 -12.01 1.88
CA GLU A 457 -46.58 -10.60 2.25
C GLU A 457 -45.94 -9.66 1.22
N LEU A 458 -44.93 -10.14 0.50
CA LEU A 458 -44.16 -9.37 -0.49
C LEU A 458 -43.62 -10.29 -1.59
N ARG A 459 -43.76 -9.90 -2.87
CA ARG A 459 -43.15 -10.62 -4.00
C ARG A 459 -42.05 -9.78 -4.63
N PHE A 460 -40.93 -10.39 -5.00
CA PHE A 460 -39.84 -9.71 -5.70
C PHE A 460 -39.44 -10.46 -6.99
N THR A 461 -39.02 -9.70 -8.01
CA THR A 461 -38.78 -10.22 -9.36
C THR A 461 -37.34 -10.61 -9.63
N SER A 462 -36.37 -9.93 -9.02
CA SER A 462 -34.95 -10.22 -9.21
C SER A 462 -34.13 -9.75 -8.02
N ILE A 463 -33.22 -10.61 -7.57
CA ILE A 463 -32.11 -10.25 -6.69
C ILE A 463 -30.87 -10.21 -7.57
N SER A 464 -30.22 -9.06 -7.66
CA SER A 464 -29.03 -8.84 -8.50
C SER A 464 -27.93 -8.15 -7.74
#